data_AF-A0A7W6CI99-F1
#
_entry.id   AF-A0A7W6CI99-F1
#
_cell.length_a   1.000
_cell.length_b   1.000
_cell.length_c   1.000
_cell.angle_alpha   90.00
_cell.angle_beta   90.00
_cell.angle_gamma   90.00
#
_symmetry.space_group_name_H-M   'P 1'
#
loop_
_entity.id
_entity.type
_entity.pdbx_description
1 polymer ?
#
loop_
_entity_poly.entity_id
_entity_poly.type
_entity_poly.pdbx_seq_one_letter_code
_entity_poly.pdbx_strand_id
1 'polypeptide(L)' 'MLHSAVGTDWQTPPKGVGLKTLYEAEEQGFIQIRGEFQKRQFRLTSMGYEYVERDKRRLEARRS' A
#
# COMPACT_ATOMS: atom_id res chain seq x y z
N MET A 1 10.36 -30.06 9.51
CA MET A 1 10.27 -29.14 8.36
C MET A 1 9.35 -28.00 8.77
N LEU A 2 9.89 -26.86 9.21
CA LEU A 2 9.07 -25.67 9.38
C LEU A 2 8.73 -25.16 7.99
N HIS A 3 7.46 -25.19 7.61
CA HIS A 3 6.97 -24.28 6.59
C HIS A 3 7.15 -22.87 7.15
N SER A 4 8.29 -22.25 6.86
CA SER A 4 8.41 -20.80 6.95
C SER A 4 7.30 -20.25 6.07
N ALA A 5 6.24 -19.72 6.70
CA ALA A 5 5.32 -18.85 6.01
C ALA A 5 6.21 -17.84 5.27
N VAL A 6 6.18 -17.88 3.95
CA VAL A 6 6.69 -16.77 3.15
C VAL A 6 5.86 -15.60 3.66
N GLY A 7 6.44 -14.79 4.55
CA GLY A 7 5.77 -13.59 5.06
C GLY A 7 5.28 -12.78 3.87
N THR A 8 4.31 -11.89 4.07
CA THR A 8 3.59 -11.16 3.01
C THR A 8 4.46 -10.21 2.16
N ASP A 9 5.77 -10.46 2.05
CA ASP A 9 6.82 -9.56 1.52
C ASP A 9 6.71 -8.15 2.09
N TRP A 10 6.07 -8.03 3.26
CA TRP A 10 5.71 -6.76 3.85
C TRP A 10 6.98 -6.02 4.24
N GLN A 11 7.30 -4.99 3.49
CA GLN A 11 8.45 -4.15 3.76
C GLN A 11 8.03 -3.03 4.70
N THR A 12 8.88 -2.76 5.69
CA THR A 12 8.81 -1.50 6.41
C THR A 12 8.99 -0.37 5.39
N PRO A 13 8.06 0.58 5.28
CA PRO A 13 8.23 1.72 4.40
C PRO A 13 9.50 2.50 4.81
N PRO A 14 10.20 3.16 3.87
CA PRO A 14 11.30 4.06 4.20
C PRO A 14 10.95 5.04 5.35
N LYS A 15 11.96 5.45 6.11
CA LYS A 15 11.75 6.37 7.23
C LYS A 15 11.04 7.64 6.74
N GLY A 16 9.91 7.97 7.36
CA GLY A 16 9.13 9.17 7.05
C GLY A 16 8.15 9.04 5.87
N VAL A 17 8.06 7.89 5.20
CA VAL A 17 7.11 7.69 4.08
C VAL A 17 5.94 6.76 4.43
N GLY A 18 5.92 6.22 5.65
CA GLY A 18 4.84 5.39 6.13
C GLY A 18 3.58 6.22 6.40
N LEU A 19 2.49 5.86 5.75
CA LEU A 19 1.16 6.38 6.06
C LEU A 19 0.65 5.71 7.33
N LYS A 20 0.21 6.52 8.29
CA LYS A 20 -0.31 6.04 9.58
C LYS A 20 -1.80 5.80 9.55
N THR A 21 -2.53 6.46 8.65
CA THR A 21 -3.98 6.36 8.55
C THR A 21 -4.46 6.29 7.10
N LEU A 22 -5.67 5.77 6.90
CA LEU A 22 -6.33 5.77 5.59
C LEU A 22 -6.63 7.21 5.11
N TYR A 23 -6.84 8.15 6.03
CA TYR A 23 -7.04 9.56 5.66
C TYR A 23 -5.77 10.20 5.12
N GLU A 24 -4.60 9.87 5.66
CA GLU A 24 -3.33 10.33 5.06
C GLU A 24 -3.15 9.79 3.63
N ALA A 25 -3.60 8.56 3.36
CA ALA A 25 -3.59 8.00 2.01
C ALA A 25 -4.58 8.70 1.07
N GLU A 26 -5.74 9.12 1.58
CA GLU A 26 -6.73 9.89 0.85
C GLU A 26 -6.26 11.33 0.59
N GLU A 27 -5.72 12.01 1.60
CA GLU A 27 -5.14 13.36 1.50
C GLU A 27 -4.01 13.43 0.49
N GLN A 28 -3.17 12.38 0.43
CA GLN A 28 -2.12 12.26 -0.58
C GLN A 28 -2.66 11.85 -1.95
N GLY A 29 -3.95 11.51 -2.07
CA GLY A 29 -4.62 11.19 -3.34
C GLY A 29 -4.42 9.75 -3.83
N PHE A 30 -3.89 8.84 -3.01
CA PHE A 30 -3.68 7.44 -3.40
C PHE A 30 -4.97 6.61 -3.39
N ILE A 31 -5.90 6.95 -2.51
CA ILE A 31 -7.20 6.29 -2.42
C ILE A 31 -8.33 7.31 -2.40
N GLN A 32 -9.54 6.85 -2.70
CA GLN A 32 -10.79 7.55 -2.41
C GLN A 32 -11.56 6.77 -1.36
N ILE A 33 -12.12 7.47 -0.38
CA ILE A 33 -12.99 6.92 0.66
C ILE A 33 -14.41 7.43 0.41
N ARG A 34 -15.38 6.51 0.36
CA ARG A 34 -16.80 6.87 0.18
C ARG A 34 -17.69 6.12 1.16
N GLY A 35 -18.83 6.71 1.49
CA GLY A 35 -19.86 6.11 2.36
C GLY A 35 -19.71 6.49 3.83
N GLU A 36 -20.71 6.09 4.61
CA GLU A 36 -20.77 6.33 6.05
C GLU A 36 -19.71 5.50 6.81
N PHE A 37 -19.33 5.94 8.01
CA PHE A 37 -18.23 5.39 8.79
C PHE A 37 -18.18 3.85 8.86
N GLN A 38 -19.33 3.19 9.08
CA GLN A 38 -19.42 1.73 9.19
C GLN A 38 -19.50 1.00 7.83
N LYS A 39 -19.71 1.71 6.72
CA LYS A 39 -19.92 1.15 5.38
C LYS A 39 -18.95 1.75 4.35
N ARG A 40 -17.77 2.18 4.81
CA ARG A 40 -16.80 2.83 3.95
C ARG A 40 -16.29 1.88 2.88
N GLN A 41 -16.31 2.38 1.66
CA GLN A 41 -15.68 1.76 0.51
C GLN A 41 -14.40 2.52 0.19
N PHE A 42 -13.37 1.76 -0.17
CA PHE A 42 -12.05 2.27 -0.51
C PHE A 42 -11.74 1.89 -1.94
N ARG A 43 -11.19 2.82 -2.71
CA ARG A 43 -10.77 2.57 -4.08
C ARG A 43 -9.41 3.19 -4.35
N LEU A 44 -8.53 2.47 -5.01
CA LEU A 44 -7.28 3.05 -5.55
C LEU A 44 -7.61 4.10 -6.61
N THR A 45 -6.95 5.23 -6.54
CA THR A 45 -6.88 6.18 -7.67
C THR A 45 -5.89 5.67 -8.71
N SER A 46 -5.87 6.29 -9.89
CA SER A 46 -4.83 5.99 -10.90
C SER A 46 -3.43 6.21 -10.33
N MET A 47 -3.24 7.28 -9.56
CA MET A 47 -1.96 7.57 -8.91
C MET A 47 -1.59 6.53 -7.84
N GLY A 48 -2.55 6.10 -7.01
CA GLY A 48 -2.33 5.02 -6.05
C GLY A 48 -1.95 3.70 -6.72
N TYR A 49 -2.63 3.38 -7.83
CA TYR A 49 -2.31 2.19 -8.62
C TYR A 49 -0.89 2.26 -9.18
N GLU A 50 -0.50 3.35 -9.85
CA GLU A 50 0.84 3.54 -10.39
C GLU A 50 1.92 3.48 -9.32
N TYR A 51 1.65 4.05 -8.14
CA TYR A 51 2.59 4.01 -7.01
C TYR A 51 2.86 2.57 -6.55
N VAL A 52 1.80 1.75 -6.42
CA VAL A 52 1.91 0.33 -6.08
C VAL A 52 2.67 -0.43 -7.15
N GLU A 53 2.38 -0.20 -8.43
CA GLU A 53 3.08 -0.87 -9.53
C GLU A 53 4.57 -0.50 -9.58
N ARG A 54 4.93 0.75 -9.30
CA ARG A 54 6.33 1.16 -9.17
C ARG A 54 7.01 0.44 -8.01
N ASP A 55 6.32 0.30 -6.88
CA ASP A 55 6.87 -0.39 -5.72
C ASP A 55 7.11 -1.88 -6.00
N LYS A 56 6.16 -2.55 -6.65
CA LYS A 56 6.32 -3.95 -7.09
C LYS A 56 7.57 -4.14 -7.95
N ARG A 57 7.75 -3.30 -8.98
CA ARG A 57 8.95 -3.35 -9.85
C ARG A 57 10.24 -3.13 -9.06
N ARG A 58 10.23 -2.21 -8.09
CA ARG A 58 11.39 -1.97 -7.21
C ARG A 58 11.72 -3.21 -6.36
N LEU A 59 10.70 -3.91 -5.86
CA LEU A 59 10.89 -5.14 -5.08
C LEU A 59 11.39 -6.29 -5.93
N GLU A 60 10.85 -6.46 -7.14
CA GLU A 60 11.33 -7.43 -8.12
C GLU A 60 12.82 -7.21 -8.45
N ALA A 61 13.22 -5.97 -8.71
CA ALA A 61 14.61 -5.63 -9.00
C ALA A 61 15.59 -5.88 -7.84
N ARG A 62 15.11 -6.06 -6.60
CA ARG A 62 15.96 -6.41 -5.45
C ARG A 62 16.15 -7.92 -5.29
N ARG A 63 15.35 -8.73 -5.98
CA ARG A 63 15.43 -10.19 -5.94
C ARG A 63 16.40 -10.77 -6.98
N SER A 64 16.79 -9.95 -7.97
CA SER A 64 17.81 -10.25 -9.00
C SER A 64 19.18 -9.73 -8.60
#